data_AF-A0AAV5UKG6-F1
#
_entry.id   AF-A0AAV5UKG6-F1
#
_cell.length_a   1.000
_cell.length_b   1.000
_cell.length_c   1.000
_cell.angle_alpha   90.00
_cell.angle_beta   90.00
_cell.angle_gamma   90.00
#
_symmetry.space_group_name_H-M   'P 1'
#
loop_
_entity.id
_entity.type
_entity.pdbx_description
1 polymer ?
#
loop_
_entity_poly.entity_id
_entity_poly.type
_entity_poly.pdbx_seq_one_letter_code
_entity_poly.pdbx_strand_id
1 'polypeptide(L)'
;MMRSLLLLLAFSAASLCINVTIKNNCKKIVRPVVQEWVEVGGAPGDVHQEVLNAGQKATFTYTLSTIDVKNGANGKNFARIVTLSDVPMSMYMIDRGAGFDTGMRIGANDATLVPPINCQQATCFAPQTMKSNAVDYVGTFIITFCP
;
A
#
# COMPACT_ATOMS: atom_id res chain seq x y z
N MET A 1 16.60 31.80 -45.10
CA MET A 1 17.14 31.03 -43.96
C MET A 1 16.30 31.34 -42.73
N MET A 2 15.31 30.50 -42.41
CA MET A 2 14.44 30.71 -41.25
C MET A 2 14.59 29.47 -40.36
N ARG A 3 15.41 29.60 -39.30
CA ARG A 3 15.61 28.58 -38.26
C ARG A 3 14.37 28.59 -37.37
N SER A 4 13.38 27.78 -37.69
CA SER A 4 12.25 27.53 -36.78
C SER A 4 12.71 26.48 -35.77
N LEU A 5 13.07 26.95 -34.58
CA LEU A 5 13.40 26.13 -33.42
C LEU A 5 12.06 25.65 -32.82
N LEU A 6 11.59 24.47 -33.23
CA LEU A 6 10.47 23.81 -32.55
C LEU A 6 10.96 23.41 -31.14
N LEU A 7 10.49 24.12 -30.11
CA LEU A 7 10.57 23.65 -28.73
C LEU A 7 9.71 22.38 -28.61
N LEU A 8 10.36 21.22 -28.52
CA LEU A 8 9.73 20.03 -27.95
C LEU A 8 9.52 20.29 -26.46
N LEU A 9 8.29 20.67 -26.08
CA LEU A 9 7.80 20.51 -24.71
C LEU A 9 7.65 19.00 -24.46
N ALA A 10 8.74 18.37 -24.02
CA ALA A 10 8.65 17.07 -23.35
C ALA A 10 7.94 17.30 -22.02
N PHE A 11 6.61 17.25 -22.02
CA PHE A 11 5.86 16.92 -20.83
C PHE A 11 6.29 15.50 -20.46
N SER A 12 7.30 15.35 -19.60
CA SER A 12 7.51 14.09 -18.92
C SER A 12 6.25 13.85 -18.10
N ALA A 13 5.38 12.96 -18.58
CA ALA A 13 4.33 12.38 -17.77
C ALA A 13 5.02 11.83 -16.53
N ALA A 14 4.93 12.54 -15.42
CA ALA A 14 5.34 12.03 -14.13
C ALA A 14 4.42 10.84 -13.89
N SER A 15 4.92 9.64 -14.17
CA SER A 15 4.21 8.40 -13.85
C SER A 15 3.88 8.48 -12.38
N LEU A 16 2.58 8.51 -12.07
CA LEU A 16 2.08 8.65 -10.72
C LEU A 16 2.32 7.30 -10.04
N CYS A 17 3.43 7.21 -9.32
CA CYS A 17 3.87 5.99 -8.66
C CYS A 17 3.62 6.09 -7.15
N ILE A 18 3.24 4.97 -6.55
CA ILE A 18 3.15 4.82 -5.10
C ILE A 18 4.28 3.92 -4.61
N ASN A 19 4.88 4.29 -3.48
CA ASN A 19 5.91 3.49 -2.85
C ASN A 19 5.33 2.78 -1.63
N VAL A 20 5.46 1.46 -1.58
CA VAL A 20 5.04 0.66 -0.44
C VAL A 20 6.29 0.15 0.28
N THR A 21 6.56 0.71 1.45
CA THR A 21 7.66 0.28 2.32
C THR A 21 7.14 -0.65 3.40
N ILE A 22 7.67 -1.86 3.43
CA ILE A 22 7.33 -2.90 4.40
C ILE A 22 8.47 -3.02 5.41
N LYS A 23 8.15 -2.94 6.70
CA LYS A 23 9.10 -3.07 7.81
C LYS A 23 8.75 -4.27 8.67
N ASN A 24 9.75 -5.07 9.03
CA ASN A 24 9.60 -6.15 10.00
C ASN A 24 10.13 -5.73 11.37
N ASN A 25 9.25 -5.36 12.29
CA ASN A 25 9.60 -5.14 13.71
C ASN A 25 9.38 -6.41 14.56
N CYS A 26 8.93 -7.51 13.97
CA CYS A 26 8.80 -8.76 14.69
C CYS A 26 10.18 -9.29 15.09
N LYS A 27 10.26 -10.01 16.22
CA LYS A 27 11.48 -10.76 16.61
C LYS A 27 11.76 -11.97 15.71
N LYS A 28 10.78 -12.35 14.87
CA LYS A 28 10.83 -13.49 13.96
C LYS A 28 10.82 -13.03 12.50
N ILE A 29 11.22 -13.94 11.61
CA ILE A 29 11.13 -13.74 10.15
C ILE A 29 9.66 -13.55 9.75
N VAL A 30 9.42 -12.63 8.83
CA VAL A 30 8.13 -12.47 8.12
C VAL A 30 8.34 -12.66 6.62
N ARG A 31 7.29 -13.08 5.92
CA ARG A 31 7.30 -13.34 4.49
C ARG A 31 6.22 -12.50 3.81
N PRO A 32 6.39 -11.18 3.70
CA PRO A 32 5.40 -10.32 3.06
C PRO A 32 5.06 -10.85 1.66
N VAL A 33 3.77 -10.92 1.39
CA VAL A 33 3.21 -11.11 0.06
C VAL A 33 2.50 -9.81 -0.28
N VAL A 34 2.95 -9.17 -1.35
CA VAL A 34 2.32 -7.97 -1.92
C VAL A 34 1.61 -8.40 -3.20
N GLN A 35 0.30 -8.19 -3.24
CA GLN A 35 -0.54 -8.47 -4.39
C GLN A 35 -1.04 -7.13 -4.92
N GLU A 36 -0.67 -6.81 -6.16
CA GLU A 36 -1.30 -5.73 -6.91
C GLU A 36 -2.58 -6.25 -7.58
N TRP A 37 -3.60 -5.41 -7.65
CA TRP A 37 -4.84 -5.68 -8.36
C TRP A 37 -5.08 -4.55 -9.36
N VAL A 38 -5.44 -4.93 -10.58
CA VAL A 38 -5.70 -3.98 -11.68
C VAL A 38 -6.84 -3.01 -11.32
N GLU A 39 -7.81 -3.48 -10.54
CA GLU A 39 -8.94 -2.72 -10.02
C GLU A 39 -9.49 -3.36 -8.73
N VAL A 40 -10.33 -2.66 -7.97
CA VAL A 40 -10.90 -3.18 -6.72
C VAL A 40 -11.77 -4.41 -7.03
N GLY A 41 -11.32 -5.59 -6.60
CA GLY A 41 -12.02 -6.86 -6.87
C GLY A 41 -11.79 -7.43 -8.28
N GLY A 42 -10.87 -6.83 -9.06
CA GLY A 42 -10.46 -7.31 -10.36
C GLY A 42 -9.53 -8.52 -10.31
N ALA A 43 -8.99 -8.90 -11.47
CA ALA A 43 -7.99 -9.96 -11.56
C ALA A 43 -6.70 -9.58 -10.79
N PRO A 44 -6.06 -10.54 -10.11
CA PRO A 44 -4.76 -10.31 -9.48
C PRO A 44 -3.74 -9.95 -10.56
N GLY A 45 -3.04 -8.84 -10.34
CA GLY A 45 -1.85 -8.44 -11.07
C GLY A 45 -0.59 -9.05 -10.46
N ASP A 46 0.49 -8.27 -10.44
CA ASP A 46 1.81 -8.75 -9.99
C ASP A 46 1.82 -9.15 -8.51
N VAL A 47 2.60 -10.21 -8.24
CA VAL A 47 2.80 -10.74 -6.88
C VAL A 47 4.27 -10.66 -6.53
N HIS A 48 4.58 -9.93 -5.47
CA HIS A 48 5.91 -9.87 -4.91
C HIS A 48 5.95 -10.60 -3.57
N GLN A 49 6.97 -11.44 -3.40
CA GLN A 49 7.26 -12.10 -2.14
C GLN A 49 8.67 -11.78 -1.73
N GLU A 50 8.85 -11.48 -0.45
CA GLU A 50 10.16 -11.16 0.12
C GLU A 50 10.33 -11.85 1.46
N VAL A 51 11.58 -12.11 1.87
CA VAL A 51 11.88 -12.64 3.20
C VAL A 51 12.57 -11.57 4.02
N LEU A 52 11.90 -11.10 5.07
CA LEU A 52 12.43 -10.07 5.95
C LEU A 52 12.77 -10.66 7.33
N ASN A 53 14.06 -10.65 7.67
CA ASN A 53 14.52 -10.88 9.04
C ASN A 53 14.11 -9.72 9.96
N ALA A 54 14.25 -9.91 11.27
CA ALA A 54 13.94 -8.89 12.26
C ALA A 54 14.73 -7.59 11.98
N GLY A 55 14.03 -6.46 11.97
CA GLY A 55 14.59 -5.13 11.69
C GLY A 55 14.79 -4.80 10.20
N GLN A 56 14.57 -5.75 9.28
CA GLN A 56 14.71 -5.49 7.85
C GLN A 56 13.49 -4.78 7.26
N LYS A 57 13.71 -4.13 6.12
CA LYS A 57 12.68 -3.47 5.32
C LYS A 57 12.87 -3.73 3.83
N ALA A 58 11.78 -3.70 3.08
CA ALA A 58 11.77 -3.68 1.62
C ALA A 58 10.86 -2.57 1.12
N THR A 59 11.13 -2.03 -0.05
CA THR A 59 10.31 -1.01 -0.71
C THR A 59 10.01 -1.45 -2.12
N PHE A 60 8.73 -1.37 -2.47
CA PHE A 60 8.21 -1.70 -3.80
C PHE A 60 7.53 -0.47 -4.38
N THR A 61 7.60 -0.33 -5.70
CA THR A 61 7.01 0.78 -6.42
C THR A 61 5.96 0.24 -7.37
N TYR A 62 4.76 0.81 -7.31
CA TYR A 62 3.62 0.39 -8.10
C TYR A 62 3.02 1.57 -8.85
N THR A 63 2.41 1.26 -9.99
CA THR A 63 1.50 2.16 -10.66
C THR A 63 0.14 2.16 -9.96
N LEU A 64 -0.72 3.09 -10.34
CA LEU A 64 -2.03 3.34 -9.74
C LEU A 64 -2.88 2.07 -9.70
N SER A 65 -3.04 1.49 -8.51
CA SER A 65 -3.70 0.21 -8.34
C SER A 65 -4.26 0.03 -6.93
N THR A 66 -4.93 -1.10 -6.72
CA THR A 66 -5.19 -1.62 -5.37
C THR A 66 -4.05 -2.55 -4.98
N ILE A 67 -3.51 -2.37 -3.77
CA ILE A 67 -2.40 -3.17 -3.25
C ILE A 67 -2.81 -3.80 -1.94
N ASP A 68 -2.68 -5.12 -1.85
CA ASP A 68 -2.83 -5.87 -0.60
C ASP A 68 -1.49 -6.40 -0.12
N VAL A 69 -1.21 -6.22 1.17
CA VAL A 69 0.00 -6.73 1.83
C VAL A 69 -0.37 -7.60 3.01
N LYS A 70 0.12 -8.83 3.02
CA LYS A 70 -0.09 -9.80 4.11
C LYS A 70 1.20 -10.54 4.47
N ASN A 71 1.22 -11.19 5.62
CA ASN A 71 2.33 -12.04 6.02
C ASN A 71 2.08 -13.50 5.58
N GLY A 72 2.79 -13.95 4.56
CA GLY A 72 2.66 -15.28 3.96
C GLY A 72 1.47 -15.42 3.02
N ALA A 73 1.50 -16.45 2.17
CA ALA A 73 0.43 -16.71 1.19
C ALA A 73 -0.95 -16.93 1.85
N ASN A 74 -0.96 -17.54 3.04
CA ASN A 74 -2.15 -17.82 3.83
C ASN A 74 -2.38 -16.78 4.94
N GLY A 75 -1.82 -15.58 4.80
CA GLY A 75 -2.01 -14.50 5.75
C GLY A 75 -3.50 -14.20 5.96
N LYS A 76 -3.94 -14.12 7.22
CA LYS A 76 -5.35 -13.96 7.62
C LYS A 76 -5.82 -12.50 7.65
N ASN A 77 -4.89 -11.59 7.90
CA ASN A 77 -5.13 -10.15 7.82
C ASN A 77 -4.21 -9.50 6.81
N PHE A 78 -4.69 -8.45 6.16
CA PHE A 78 -3.91 -7.70 5.16
C PHE A 78 -4.12 -6.20 5.32
N ALA A 79 -3.08 -5.43 4.97
CA ALA A 79 -3.19 -4.00 4.77
C ALA A 79 -3.54 -3.76 3.30
N ARG A 80 -4.53 -2.90 3.05
CA ARG A 80 -4.98 -2.54 1.70
C ARG A 80 -4.72 -1.07 1.44
N ILE A 81 -4.21 -0.77 0.26
CA ILE A 81 -4.11 0.58 -0.31
C ILE A 81 -4.97 0.58 -1.57
N VAL A 82 -5.87 1.54 -1.70
CA VAL A 82 -6.68 1.74 -2.91
C VAL A 82 -6.35 3.11 -3.45
N THR A 83 -5.92 3.16 -4.70
CA THR A 83 -5.61 4.42 -5.37
C THR A 83 -6.73 4.72 -6.34
N LEU A 84 -7.38 5.88 -6.18
CA LEU A 84 -8.49 6.29 -7.03
C LEU A 84 -7.92 7.12 -8.19
N SER A 85 -8.08 6.68 -9.44
CA SER A 85 -7.56 7.42 -10.60
C SER A 85 -8.33 8.71 -10.87
N ASP A 86 -9.64 8.69 -10.60
CA ASP A 86 -10.57 9.76 -11.00
C ASP A 86 -10.60 10.90 -9.97
N VAL A 87 -10.12 10.63 -8.76
CA VAL A 87 -9.98 11.59 -7.68
C VAL A 87 -8.58 11.43 -7.14
N PRO A 88 -7.73 12.48 -7.08
CA PRO A 88 -6.34 12.36 -6.65
C PRO A 88 -6.26 12.07 -5.15
N MET A 89 -6.63 10.86 -4.76
CA MET A 89 -6.72 10.38 -3.40
C MET A 89 -6.34 8.91 -3.35
N SER A 90 -5.66 8.54 -2.26
CA SER A 90 -5.41 7.15 -1.89
C SER A 90 -6.07 6.87 -0.56
N MET A 91 -6.72 5.71 -0.48
CA MET A 91 -7.30 5.18 0.75
C MET A 91 -6.44 4.05 1.28
N TYR A 92 -6.34 3.92 2.60
CA TYR A 92 -5.69 2.76 3.20
C TYR A 92 -6.45 2.26 4.41
N MET A 93 -6.35 0.94 4.63
CA MET A 93 -7.04 0.23 5.70
C MET A 93 -6.30 -1.05 6.09
N ILE A 94 -6.74 -1.68 7.18
CA ILE A 94 -6.39 -3.06 7.51
C ILE A 94 -7.69 -3.85 7.56
N ASP A 95 -7.71 -4.99 6.86
CA ASP A 95 -8.81 -5.94 6.89
C ASP A 95 -8.40 -7.19 7.68
N ARG A 96 -9.33 -7.66 8.52
CA ARG A 96 -9.22 -8.89 9.34
C ARG A 96 -10.43 -9.82 9.16
N GLY A 97 -11.22 -9.66 8.09
CA GLY A 97 -12.42 -10.46 7.85
C GLY A 97 -12.13 -11.96 7.77
N ALA A 98 -10.95 -12.36 7.30
CA ALA A 98 -10.49 -13.75 7.28
C ALA A 98 -9.78 -14.20 8.57
N GLY A 99 -9.64 -13.31 9.56
CA GLY A 99 -9.01 -13.55 10.86
C GLY A 99 -7.80 -12.66 11.15
N PHE A 100 -7.00 -13.07 12.12
CA PHE A 100 -5.79 -12.34 12.55
C PHE A 100 -4.64 -13.32 12.78
N ASP A 101 -3.44 -12.99 12.30
CA ASP A 101 -2.22 -13.78 12.49
C ASP A 101 -0.97 -12.96 12.83
N THR A 102 -0.88 -11.71 12.36
CA THR A 102 0.32 -10.89 12.47
C THR A 102 -0.11 -9.47 12.78
N GLY A 103 0.43 -8.88 13.85
CA GLY A 103 0.21 -7.47 14.15
C GLY A 103 0.70 -6.60 12.99
N MET A 104 -0.11 -5.63 12.56
CA MET A 104 0.22 -4.70 11.50
C MET A 104 -0.19 -3.28 11.85
N ARG A 105 0.55 -2.35 11.26
CA ARG A 105 0.24 -0.93 11.16
C ARG A 105 0.46 -0.46 9.74
N ILE A 106 -0.41 0.41 9.25
CA ILE A 106 -0.24 1.10 7.96
C ILE A 106 -0.41 2.61 8.17
N GLY A 107 0.41 3.40 7.49
CA GLY A 107 0.25 4.86 7.42
C GLY A 107 0.91 5.42 6.16
N ALA A 108 0.59 6.67 5.84
CA ALA A 108 1.22 7.42 4.75
C ALA A 108 2.30 8.37 5.31
N ASN A 109 3.43 8.50 4.63
CA ASN A 109 4.61 9.23 5.11
C ASN A 109 4.48 10.76 5.01
N ASP A 110 3.66 11.25 4.08
CA ASP A 110 3.29 12.66 3.88
C ASP A 110 2.17 13.12 4.82
N ALA A 111 1.39 12.18 5.36
CA ALA A 111 0.21 12.47 6.14
C ALA A 111 0.50 12.68 7.63
N THR A 112 1.33 13.67 7.97
CA THR A 112 1.60 14.06 9.37
C THR A 112 0.33 14.35 10.18
N LEU A 113 -0.79 14.62 9.51
CA LEU A 113 -2.10 14.89 10.10
C LEU A 113 -3.04 13.68 10.13
N VAL A 114 -2.75 12.58 9.42
CA VAL A 114 -3.63 11.41 9.35
C VAL A 114 -2.98 10.25 10.15
N PRO A 115 -3.57 9.85 11.29
CA PRO A 115 -2.95 8.86 12.15
C PRO A 115 -2.88 7.49 11.46
N PRO A 116 -1.82 6.71 11.68
CA PRO A 116 -1.73 5.37 11.12
C PRO A 116 -2.85 4.46 11.67
N ILE A 117 -3.26 3.48 10.87
CA ILE A 117 -4.23 2.45 11.28
C ILE A 117 -3.48 1.25 11.81
N ASN A 118 -3.81 0.82 13.02
CA ASN A 118 -3.32 -0.41 13.64
C ASN A 118 -4.38 -1.52 13.57
N CYS A 119 -3.97 -2.78 13.69
CA CYS A 119 -4.90 -3.91 13.73
C CYS A 119 -5.99 -3.78 14.80
N GLN A 120 -5.75 -3.13 15.95
CA GLN A 120 -6.81 -2.90 16.95
C GLN A 120 -7.95 -2.02 16.44
N GLN A 121 -7.66 -1.15 15.48
CA GLN A 121 -8.61 -0.23 14.85
C GLN A 121 -9.19 -0.82 13.54
N ALA A 122 -8.73 -2.00 13.13
CA ALA A 122 -9.16 -2.69 11.93
C ALA A 122 -10.53 -3.35 12.15
N THR A 123 -11.33 -3.43 11.09
CA THR A 123 -12.65 -4.06 11.13
C THR A 123 -12.58 -5.51 11.59
N CYS A 124 -13.51 -5.93 12.43
CA CYS A 124 -13.57 -7.30 12.95
C CYS A 124 -14.53 -8.21 12.17
N PHE A 125 -15.54 -7.69 11.48
CA PHE A 125 -16.49 -8.44 10.65
C PHE A 125 -17.52 -7.46 10.04
N ALA A 126 -18.11 -7.78 8.90
CA ALA A 126 -19.26 -7.04 8.36
C ALA A 126 -20.51 -7.23 9.26
N PRO A 127 -21.43 -6.24 9.38
CA PRO A 127 -21.52 -5.02 8.59
C PRO A 127 -21.01 -3.81 9.38
N GLN A 128 -19.76 -3.85 9.84
CA GLN A 128 -19.12 -2.63 10.36
C GLN A 128 -18.47 -1.86 9.22
N THR A 129 -18.73 -0.55 9.18
CA THR A 129 -18.12 0.39 8.25
C THR A 129 -16.60 0.23 8.30
N MET A 130 -15.97 -0.08 7.15
CA MET A 130 -14.52 -0.23 7.07
C MET A 130 -13.85 1.06 7.53
N LYS A 131 -13.00 0.98 8.56
CA LYS A 131 -12.20 2.12 8.98
C LYS A 131 -11.06 2.28 7.98
N SER A 132 -11.23 3.24 7.08
CA SER A 132 -10.21 3.67 6.13
C SER A 132 -9.84 5.13 6.38
N ASN A 133 -8.58 5.43 6.14
CA ASN A 133 -8.12 6.80 6.05
C ASN A 133 -7.90 7.15 4.59
N ALA A 134 -8.12 8.42 4.24
CA ALA A 134 -7.83 8.96 2.92
C ALA A 134 -6.73 10.01 3.03
N VAL A 135 -5.85 10.03 2.03
CA VAL A 135 -4.76 11.00 1.87
C VAL A 135 -4.72 11.44 0.42
N ASP A 136 -4.13 12.61 0.17
CA ASP A 136 -3.91 13.09 -1.18
C ASP A 136 -3.03 12.12 -1.98
N TYR A 137 -3.25 12.11 -3.28
CA TYR A 137 -2.54 11.24 -4.23
C TYR A 137 -1.04 11.40 -4.14
N VAL A 138 -0.34 10.28 -4.37
CA VAL A 138 1.12 10.18 -4.46
C VAL A 138 1.77 10.26 -3.10
N GLY A 139 2.34 9.13 -2.68
CA GLY A 139 2.96 9.05 -1.38
C GLY A 139 3.72 7.77 -1.15
N THR A 140 4.42 7.73 -0.03
CA THR A 140 5.00 6.50 0.49
C THR A 140 4.10 5.95 1.58
N PHE A 141 3.58 4.76 1.38
CA PHE A 141 2.90 4.00 2.42
C PHE A 141 3.92 3.18 3.20
N ILE A 142 3.80 3.16 4.52
CA ILE A 142 4.64 2.39 5.41
C ILE A 142 3.78 1.37 6.13
N ILE A 143 4.04 0.10 5.84
CA ILE A 143 3.42 -1.04 6.50
C ILE A 143 4.44 -1.63 7.47
N THR A 144 4.06 -1.76 8.74
CA THR A 144 4.94 -2.29 9.79
C THR A 144 4.32 -3.54 10.38
N PHE A 145 5.00 -4.68 10.27
CA PHE A 145 4.66 -5.90 10.99
C PHE A 145 5.21 -5.84 12.43
N CYS A 146 4.40 -6.29 13.38
CA CYS A 146 4.63 -6.16 14.83
C CYS A 146 5.01 -4.72 15.25
N PRO A 147 4.14 -3.73 14.96
CA PRO A 147 4.41 -2.33 15.23
C PRO A 147 4.61 -2.01 16.70
#